data_AF-A0A9D1AW76-F1
#
_entry.id   AF-A0A9D1AW76-F1
#
_cell.length_a   1.000
_cell.length_b   1.000
_cell.length_c   1.000
_cell.angle_alpha   90.00
_cell.angle_beta   90.00
_cell.angle_gamma   90.00
#
_symmetry.space_group_name_H-M   'P 1'
#
loop_
_entity.id
_entity.type
_entity.pdbx_description
1 polymer ?
#
loop_
_entity_poly.entity_id
_entity_poly.type
_entity_poly.pdbx_seq_one_letter_code
_entity_poly.pdbx_strand_id
1 'polypeptide(L)' 'MAESRRARIARNFVARYGRERLRQLLVALGSGESGQEIARAFGVSRERVRQWKNAFGTVVTVYQIHPEIQTLLDETGR' A
#
# COMPACT_ATOMS: atom_id res chain seq x y z
N MET A 1 0.52 -20.10 19.52
CA MET A 1 0.38 -19.70 18.09
C MET A 1 1.63 -18.98 17.66
N ALA A 2 2.27 -19.40 16.55
CA ALA A 2 3.47 -18.73 16.05
C ALA A 2 3.13 -17.33 15.53
N GLU A 3 4.01 -16.35 15.77
CA GLU A 3 3.81 -15.00 15.26
C GLU A 3 3.83 -14.98 13.72
N SER A 4 2.89 -14.26 13.10
CA SER A 4 2.89 -14.08 11.65
C SER A 4 4.12 -13.30 11.18
N ARG A 5 4.66 -13.66 10.00
CA ARG A 5 5.80 -12.96 9.39
C ARG A 5 5.56 -11.44 9.28
N ARG A 6 4.32 -11.02 9.00
CA ARG A 6 3.92 -9.61 8.87
C ARG A 6 4.01 -8.89 10.22
N ALA A 7 3.50 -9.50 11.29
CA ALA A 7 3.61 -8.96 12.65
C ALA A 7 5.08 -8.79 13.05
N ARG A 8 5.95 -9.77 12.72
CA ARG A 8 7.39 -9.68 13.02
C ARG A 8 8.06 -8.50 12.32
N ILE A 9 7.75 -8.30 11.04
CA ILE A 9 8.29 -7.17 10.27
C ILE A 9 7.80 -5.85 10.84
N ALA A 10 6.52 -5.75 11.21
CA ALA A 10 5.95 -4.54 11.83
C ALA A 10 6.61 -4.23 13.18
N ARG A 11 6.80 -5.24 14.04
CA ARG A 11 7.50 -5.07 15.33
C ARG A 11 8.94 -4.62 15.14
N ASN A 12 9.68 -5.25 14.23
CA ASN A 12 11.05 -4.86 13.91
C ASN A 12 11.13 -3.44 13.35
N PHE A 13 10.16 -3.03 12.53
CA PHE A 13 10.07 -1.68 12.03
C PHE A 13 9.87 -0.69 13.18
N VAL A 14 8.90 -0.93 14.06
CA VAL A 14 8.62 -0.06 15.21
C VAL A 14 9.81 0.02 16.15
N ALA A 15 10.50 -1.09 16.40
CA ALA A 15 11.69 -1.12 17.24
C ALA A 15 12.83 -0.25 16.66
N ARG A 16 12.95 -0.18 15.33
CA ARG A 16 14.03 0.56 14.65
C ARG A 16 13.68 2.02 14.39
N TYR A 17 12.45 2.31 13.98
CA TYR A 17 12.04 3.64 13.48
C TYR A 17 11.01 4.32 14.36
N GLY A 18 10.37 3.60 15.27
CA GLY A 18 9.29 4.11 16.12
C GLY A 18 7.90 4.01 15.48
N ARG A 19 6.88 4.17 16.33
CA ARG A 19 5.46 4.10 15.91
C ARG A 19 5.06 5.27 15.01
N GLU A 20 5.65 6.44 15.22
CA GLU A 20 5.31 7.63 14.43
C GLU A 20 5.78 7.51 12.99
N ARG A 21 7.01 7.00 12.79
CA ARG A 21 7.51 6.64 11.46
C ARG A 21 6.68 5.55 10.79
N LEU A 22 6.11 4.61 11.56
CA LEU A 22 5.20 3.61 11.00
C LEU A 22 3.91 4.27 10.50
N ARG A 23 3.32 5.21 11.25
CA ARG A 23 2.16 5.98 10.77
C ARG A 23 2.46 6.75 9.50
N GLN A 24 3.58 7.46 9.47
CA GLN A 24 4.02 8.20 8.27
C GLN A 24 4.16 7.27 7.06
N LEU A 25 4.76 6.09 7.25
CA LEU A 25 4.86 5.10 6.18
C LEU A 25 3.48 4.67 5.68
N LEU A 26 2.56 4.31 6.58
CA LEU A 26 1.23 3.86 6.19
C LEU A 26 0.43 4.94 5.45
N VAL A 27 0.56 6.21 5.86
CA VAL A 27 -0.03 7.35 5.15
C VAL A 27 0.56 7.47 3.75
N ALA A 28 1.89 7.50 3.61
CA ALA A 28 2.55 7.59 2.31
C ALA A 28 2.16 6.44 1.37
N LEU A 29 2.01 5.23 1.91
CA LEU A 29 1.52 4.07 1.17
C LEU A 29 0.08 4.24 0.70
N GLY A 30 -0.81 4.71 1.57
CA GLY A 30 -2.22 4.95 1.27
C GLY A 30 -2.45 6.09 0.27
N SER A 31 -1.58 7.10 0.29
CA SER A 31 -1.60 8.23 -0.65
C SER A 31 -0.98 7.90 -2.01
N GLY A 32 -0.46 6.68 -2.21
CA GLY A 32 0.13 6.26 -3.47
C GLY A 32 1.51 6.85 -3.76
N GLU A 33 2.23 7.34 -2.73
CA GLU A 33 3.56 7.91 -2.92
C GLU A 33 4.53 6.91 -3.57
N SER A 34 5.43 7.44 -4.39
CA SER A 34 6.38 6.61 -5.12
C SER A 34 7.34 5.94 -4.14
N GLY A 35 7.74 4.70 -4.46
CA GLY A 35 8.70 3.98 -3.62
C GLY A 35 10.05 4.69 -3.50
N GLN A 36 10.40 5.57 -4.44
CA GLN A 36 11.63 6.36 -4.39
C GLN A 36 11.54 7.54 -3.42
N GLU A 37 10.41 8.23 -3.36
CA GLU A 37 10.19 9.33 -2.42
C GLU A 37 10.20 8.82 -0.98
N ILE A 38 9.48 7.72 -0.72
CA ILE A 38 9.50 7.04 0.58
C ILE A 38 10.92 6.59 0.92
N ALA A 39 11.67 6.02 -0.04
CA ALA A 39 13.04 5.59 0.19
C ALA A 39 13.94 6.75 0.63
N ARG A 40 13.83 7.92 -0.02
CA ARG A 40 14.55 9.14 0.35
C ARG A 40 14.15 9.63 1.74
N ALA A 41 12.85 9.70 2.06
CA ALA A 41 12.35 10.18 3.34
C ALA A 41 12.80 9.30 4.54
N PHE A 42 12.95 7.99 4.30
CA PHE A 42 13.38 7.03 5.32
C PHE A 42 14.89 6.71 5.29
N GLY A 43 15.64 7.26 4.34
CA GLY A 43 17.08 7.00 4.17
C GLY A 43 17.39 5.52 3.88
N VAL A 44 16.53 4.84 3.11
CA VAL A 44 16.67 3.42 2.78
C VAL A 44 16.63 3.19 1.27
N SER A 45 16.91 1.96 0.82
CA SER A 45 16.75 1.62 -0.60
C SER A 45 15.27 1.48 -1.00
N ARG A 46 14.96 1.73 -2.28
CA ARG A 46 13.64 1.46 -2.87
C ARG A 46 13.21 0.00 -2.67
N GLU A 47 14.16 -0.92 -2.74
CA GLU A 47 13.91 -2.35 -2.53
C GLU A 47 13.43 -2.63 -1.10
N ARG A 48 13.98 -1.95 -0.10
CA ARG A 48 13.49 -2.05 1.29
C ARG A 48 12.04 -1.56 1.39
N VAL A 49 11.70 -0.46 0.72
CA VAL A 49 10.33 0.05 0.67
C VAL A 49 9.39 -0.94 -0.01
N ARG A 50 9.81 -1.58 -1.10
CA ARG A 50 9.03 -2.64 -1.78
C ARG A 50 8.72 -3.80 -0.84
N GLN A 51 9.69 -4.24 -0.06
CA GLN A 51 9.50 -5.31 0.94
C GLN A 51 8.46 -4.90 2.00
N TRP A 52 8.49 -3.64 2.46
CA TRP A 52 7.48 -3.12 3.37
C TRP A 52 6.09 -3.05 2.74
N LYS A 53 5.97 -2.57 1.48
CA LYS A 53 4.70 -2.58 0.74
C LYS A 53 4.06 -3.96 0.71
N ASN A 54 4.86 -4.99 0.38
CA ASN A 54 4.40 -6.38 0.33
C ASN A 54 4.06 -6.97 1.72
N ALA A 55 4.72 -6.49 2.78
CA ALA A 55 4.50 -6.97 4.14
C ALA A 55 3.29 -6.31 4.82
N PHE A 56 3.08 -5.01 4.58
CA PHE A 56 2.07 -4.20 5.26
C PHE A 56 0.77 -4.06 4.48
N GLY A 57 0.79 -4.29 3.17
CA GLY A 57 -0.41 -4.22 2.34
C GLY A 57 -0.41 -5.25 1.22
N THR A 58 -1.40 -5.10 0.36
CA THR A 58 -1.58 -5.81 -0.90
C THR A 58 -2.12 -4.80 -1.92
N VAL A 59 -1.60 -4.83 -3.15
CA VAL A 59 -2.18 -4.03 -4.23
C VAL A 59 -3.44 -4.73 -4.72
N VAL A 60 -4.56 -4.02 -4.71
CA VAL A 60 -5.83 -4.50 -5.28
C VAL A 60 -6.08 -3.71 -6.56
N THR A 61 -6.03 -4.38 -7.71
CA THR A 61 -6.40 -3.80 -9.00
C THR A 61 -7.87 -4.12 -9.26
N VAL A 62 -8.71 -3.10 -9.33
CA VAL A 62 -10.13 -3.26 -9.67
C VAL A 62 -10.36 -2.73 -11.08
N TYR A 63 -11.00 -3.52 -11.93
CA TYR A 63 -11.51 -3.04 -13.20
C TYR A 63 -12.83 -2.33 -12.94
N GLN A 64 -12.83 -1.01 -13.10
CA GLN A 64 -14.03 -0.20 -12.97
C GLN A 64 -14.54 0.11 -14.37
N ILE A 65 -15.76 -0.36 -14.66
CA ILE A 65 -16.44 0.00 -15.90
C ILE A 65 -16.85 1.47 -15.80
N HIS A 66 -16.59 2.20 -16.88
CA HIS A 66 -17.03 3.57 -17.06
C HIS A 66 -18.56 3.67 -17.04
N PRO A 67 -19.16 4.53 -16.19
CA PRO A 67 -20.62 4.62 -16.06
C PRO A 67 -21.35 4.82 -17.39
N GLU A 68 -20.78 5.61 -18.30
CA GLU A 68 -21.32 5.87 -19.64
C GLU A 68 -21.50 4.60 -20.49
N ILE A 69 -20.67 3.58 -20.27
CA ILE A 69 -20.75 2.29 -20.97
C ILE A 69 -21.87 1.44 -20.38
N GLN A 70 -22.10 1.55 -19.07
CA GLN A 70 -23.20 0.86 -18.40
C GLN A 70 -24.55 1.37 -18.91
N THR A 71 -24.68 2.70 -19.09
CA THR A 71 -25.90 3.35 -19.58
C THR A 71 -26.32 2.86 -20.97
N LEU A 72 -25.37 2.54 -21.86
CA LEU A 72 -25.68 2.03 -23.21
C LEU A 72 -26.41 0.67 -23.18
N LEU A 73 -26.20 -0.13 -22.14
CA LEU A 73 -26.91 -1.41 -21.98
C LEU A 73 -28.36 -1.20 -21.53
N ASP A 74 -28.62 -0.16 -20.75
CA ASP A 74 -29.96 0.14 -20.24
C ASP A 74 -30.86 0.77 -21.32
N GLU A 75 -30.29 1.49 -22.29
CA GLU A 75 -31.03 2.09 -23.41
C GLU A 75 -31.55 1.08 -24.44
N THR A 76 -30.85 -0.07 -24.58
CA THR A 76 -31.20 -1.09 -25.58
C THR A 76 -32.33 -2.03 -25.11
N GLY A 77 -32.77 -1.90 -23.85
CA GLY A 77 -33.81 -2.75 -23.23
C GLY A 77 -35.23 -2.18 -23.25
N ARG A 78 -35.51 -1.11 -24.03
CA ARG A 78 -36.83 -0.45 -24.10
C ARG A 78 -37.53 -0.63 -25.44
#